data_AF-A0A835IGA4-F1
#
_entry.id   AF-A0A835IGA4-F1
#
_cell.length_a   1.000
_cell.length_b   1.000
_cell.length_c   1.000
_cell.angle_alpha   90.00
_cell.angle_beta   90.00
_cell.angle_gamma   90.00
#
_symmetry.space_group_name_H-M   'P 1'
#
loop_
_entity.id
_entity.type
_entity.pdbx_description
1 polymer ?
#
loop_
_entity_poly.entity_id
_entity_poly.type
_entity_poly.pdbx_seq_one_letter_code
_entity_poly.pdbx_strand_id
1 'polypeptide(L)'
;MDLAEGVHRALSLQALGQGVDIQLGMAIDSIKATLVVKRRLSCEMVKYWHQAQENIVNLPLANGWGEKHQFFVQWKHIEAKAAACYYHGLILDEGNTEKSHGMAVAALQAVEELLKESKKTCEAFNTTAPLSS
;
A
#
# COMPACT_ATOMS: atom_id res chain seq x y z
N MET A 1 -18.32 -10.58 14.99
CA MET A 1 -18.50 -9.42 14.08
C MET A 1 -19.45 -9.87 13.01
N ASP A 2 -20.51 -9.11 12.76
CA ASP A 2 -21.44 -9.40 11.66
C ASP A 2 -20.67 -9.30 10.33
N LEU A 3 -20.93 -10.22 9.40
CA LEU A 3 -20.30 -10.23 8.10
C LEU A 3 -20.56 -8.90 7.38
N ALA A 4 -21.78 -8.37 7.44
CA ALA A 4 -22.11 -7.08 6.83
C ALA A 4 -21.29 -5.93 7.43
N GLU A 5 -21.05 -5.96 8.73
CA GLU A 5 -20.24 -4.96 9.45
C GLU A 5 -18.76 -5.03 9.05
N GLY A 6 -18.19 -6.24 8.95
CA GLY A 6 -16.81 -6.46 8.51
C GLY A 6 -16.56 -5.99 7.07
N VAL A 7 -17.51 -6.27 6.18
CA VAL A 7 -17.47 -5.83 4.78
C VAL A 7 -17.54 -4.31 4.66
N HIS A 8 -18.51 -3.70 5.35
CA HIS A 8 -18.67 -2.25 5.35
C HIS A 8 -17.39 -1.55 5.87
N ARG A 9 -16.79 -2.09 6.94
CA ARG A 9 -15.54 -1.58 7.50
C ARG A 9 -14.38 -1.73 6.51
N ALA A 10 -14.23 -2.90 5.89
CA ALA A 10 -13.18 -3.13 4.89
C ALA A 10 -13.30 -2.16 3.71
N LEU A 11 -14.50 -1.93 3.18
CA LEU A 11 -14.73 -0.97 2.08
C LEU A 11 -14.45 0.48 2.51
N SER A 12 -14.88 0.88 3.71
CA SER A 12 -14.59 2.21 4.25
C SER A 12 -13.09 2.47 4.37
N LEU A 13 -12.34 1.48 4.85
CA LEU A 13 -10.88 1.55 4.97
C LEU A 13 -10.19 1.62 3.60
N GLN A 14 -10.69 0.91 2.60
CA GLN A 14 -10.17 1.00 1.23
C GLN A 14 -10.41 2.38 0.63
N ALA A 15 -11.60 2.96 0.80
CA ALA A 15 -11.90 4.31 0.34
C ALA A 15 -10.97 5.35 0.97
N LEU A 16 -10.67 5.21 2.27
CA LEU A 16 -9.66 6.02 2.96
C LEU A 16 -8.27 5.81 2.36
N GLY A 17 -7.85 4.56 2.15
CA GLY A 17 -6.57 4.22 1.52
C GLY A 17 -6.41 4.85 0.13
N GLN A 18 -7.44 4.79 -0.71
CA GLN A 18 -7.49 5.42 -2.04
C GLN A 18 -7.45 6.95 -1.95
N GLY A 19 -8.17 7.53 -0.99
CA GLY A 19 -8.14 8.98 -0.75
C GLY A 19 -6.74 9.47 -0.35
N VAL A 20 -6.02 8.71 0.46
CA VAL A 20 -4.63 9.03 0.81
C VAL A 20 -3.69 8.83 -0.39
N ASP A 21 -3.91 7.83 -1.25
CA ASP A 21 -3.15 7.65 -2.51
C ASP A 21 -3.24 8.89 -3.41
N ILE A 22 -4.46 9.44 -3.57
CA ILE A 22 -4.69 10.69 -4.31
C ILE A 22 -3.94 11.86 -3.65
N GLN A 23 -4.03 12.01 -2.33
CA GLN A 23 -3.29 13.07 -1.61
C GLN A 23 -1.78 12.93 -1.76
N LEU A 24 -1.26 11.69 -1.77
CA LEU A 24 0.15 11.42 -2.00
C LEU A 24 0.55 11.81 -3.42
N GLY A 25 -0.25 11.48 -4.44
CA GLY A 25 -0.04 11.93 -5.82
C GLY A 25 0.06 13.46 -5.91
N MET A 26 -0.88 14.18 -5.29
CA MET A 26 -0.84 15.64 -5.23
C MET A 26 0.40 16.19 -4.48
N ALA A 27 0.84 15.49 -3.43
CA ALA A 27 2.06 15.85 -2.70
C ALA A 27 3.32 15.60 -3.54
N ILE A 28 3.35 14.56 -4.39
CA ILE A 28 4.47 14.30 -5.30
C ILE A 28 4.66 15.46 -6.26
N ASP A 29 3.57 15.94 -6.86
CA ASP A 29 3.57 17.04 -7.84
C ASP A 29 3.79 18.42 -7.21
N SER A 30 3.72 18.53 -5.87
CA SER A 30 3.88 19.78 -5.14
C SER A 30 5.33 20.03 -4.74
N ILE A 31 5.91 21.12 -5.25
CA ILE A 31 7.23 21.61 -4.82
C ILE A 31 7.29 22.00 -3.33
N LYS A 32 6.13 22.22 -2.69
CA LYS A 32 6.04 22.61 -1.27
C LYS A 32 5.95 21.41 -0.33
N ALA A 33 5.63 20.22 -0.83
CA ALA A 33 5.47 19.04 0.02
C ALA A 33 6.82 18.37 0.30
N THR A 34 7.22 18.35 1.57
CA THR A 34 8.49 17.75 2.00
C THR A 34 8.45 16.22 1.92
N LEU A 35 9.63 15.58 1.94
CA LEU A 35 9.73 14.11 2.03
C LEU A 35 9.01 13.55 3.26
N VAL A 36 9.06 14.28 4.38
CA VAL A 36 8.37 13.92 5.63
C VAL A 36 6.86 13.83 5.43
N VAL A 37 6.27 14.77 4.68
CA VAL A 37 4.83 14.75 4.34
C VAL A 37 4.51 13.53 3.48
N LYS A 38 5.29 13.27 2.43
CA LYS A 38 5.11 12.12 1.53
C LYS A 38 5.23 10.78 2.29
N ARG A 39 6.22 10.67 3.18
CA ARG A 39 6.38 9.50 4.06
C ARG A 39 5.18 9.33 5.00
N ARG A 40 4.69 10.42 5.62
CA ARG A 40 3.53 10.36 6.52
C ARG A 40 2.29 9.85 5.79
N LEU A 41 1.96 10.42 4.63
CA LEU A 41 0.83 9.98 3.81
C LEU A 41 0.98 8.51 3.42
N SER A 42 2.17 8.09 3.01
CA SER A 42 2.45 6.68 2.71
C SER A 42 2.22 5.76 3.93
N CYS A 43 2.64 6.17 5.14
CA CYS A 43 2.39 5.42 6.36
C CYS A 43 0.89 5.36 6.73
N GLU A 44 0.15 6.46 6.54
CA GLU A 44 -1.31 6.47 6.72
C GLU A 44 -1.99 5.51 5.73
N MET A 45 -1.53 5.48 4.48
CA MET A 45 -1.98 4.53 3.47
C MET A 45 -1.71 3.08 3.88
N VAL A 46 -0.50 2.75 4.37
CA VAL A 46 -0.17 1.42 4.91
C VAL A 46 -1.16 1.01 6.00
N LYS A 47 -1.45 1.90 6.95
CA LYS A 47 -2.39 1.62 8.03
C LYS A 47 -3.78 1.26 7.50
N TYR A 48 -4.32 2.05 6.57
CA TYR A 48 -5.67 1.78 6.04
C TYR A 48 -5.74 0.49 5.24
N TRP A 49 -4.75 0.21 4.38
CA TRP A 49 -4.73 -1.03 3.61
C TRP A 49 -4.48 -2.27 4.47
N HIS A 50 -3.64 -2.17 5.50
CA HIS A 50 -3.45 -3.25 6.46
C HIS A 50 -4.76 -3.58 7.19
N GLN A 51 -5.44 -2.56 7.71
CA GLN A 51 -6.73 -2.76 8.37
C GLN A 51 -7.79 -3.28 7.39
N ALA A 52 -7.81 -2.81 6.14
CA ALA A 52 -8.71 -3.34 5.11
C ALA A 52 -8.44 -4.84 4.87
N GLN A 53 -7.18 -5.25 4.81
CA GLN A 53 -6.77 -6.65 4.64
C GLN A 53 -7.19 -7.52 5.83
N GLU A 54 -7.07 -7.03 7.07
CA GLU A 54 -7.52 -7.77 8.25
C GLU A 54 -9.05 -7.94 8.32
N ASN A 55 -9.80 -7.00 7.74
CA ASN A 55 -11.26 -7.06 7.75
C ASN A 55 -11.81 -7.86 6.56
N ILE A 56 -11.06 -7.97 5.44
CA ILE A 56 -11.51 -8.66 4.22
C ILE A 56 -11.41 -10.20 4.31
N VAL A 57 -10.53 -10.75 5.16
CA VAL A 57 -10.36 -12.21 5.33
C VAL A 57 -11.61 -12.93 5.87
N ASN A 58 -12.60 -12.18 6.34
CA ASN A 58 -13.86 -12.72 6.86
C ASN A 58 -15.01 -12.75 5.85
N LEU A 59 -14.77 -12.38 4.58
CA LEU A 59 -15.78 -12.39 3.52
C LEU A 59 -16.00 -13.80 2.94
N PRO A 60 -17.26 -14.25 2.73
CA PRO A 60 -17.53 -15.44 1.95
C PRO A 60 -17.03 -15.20 0.52
N LEU A 61 -16.05 -16.00 0.11
CA LEU A 61 -15.44 -15.99 -1.21
C LEU A 61 -16.35 -16.67 -2.24
N ALA A 62 -17.60 -16.24 -2.34
CA ALA A 62 -18.45 -16.66 -3.43
C ALA A 62 -17.85 -16.12 -4.76
N ASN A 63 -18.03 -16.87 -5.85
CA ASN A 63 -17.90 -16.45 -7.25
C ASN A 63 -16.59 -15.76 -7.73
N GLY A 64 -15.45 -15.95 -7.06
CA GLY A 64 -14.13 -15.43 -7.49
C GLY A 64 -13.92 -13.94 -7.23
N TRP A 65 -14.99 -13.13 -7.18
CA TRP A 65 -14.91 -11.71 -6.85
C TRP A 65 -14.23 -11.46 -5.50
N GLY A 66 -14.48 -12.32 -4.50
CA GLY A 66 -13.85 -12.22 -3.19
C GLY A 66 -12.33 -12.42 -3.25
N GLU A 67 -11.87 -13.42 -4.00
CA GLU A 67 -10.44 -13.72 -4.16
C GLU A 67 -9.73 -12.62 -4.96
N LYS A 68 -10.36 -12.15 -6.05
CA LYS A 68 -9.86 -11.00 -6.81
C LYS A 68 -9.72 -9.76 -5.92
N HIS A 69 -10.72 -9.50 -5.07
CA HIS A 69 -10.68 -8.37 -4.15
C HIS A 69 -9.56 -8.48 -3.09
N GLN A 70 -9.29 -9.69 -2.59
CA GLN A 70 -8.17 -9.94 -1.68
C GLN A 70 -6.82 -9.62 -2.34
N PHE A 71 -6.60 -10.06 -3.58
CA PHE A 71 -5.38 -9.71 -4.31
C PHE A 71 -5.26 -8.20 -4.54
N PHE A 72 -6.36 -7.50 -4.83
CA PHE A 72 -6.34 -6.04 -4.95
C PHE A 72 -5.89 -5.35 -3.65
N VAL A 73 -6.49 -5.72 -2.52
CA VAL A 73 -6.16 -5.13 -1.22
C VAL A 73 -4.72 -5.45 -0.82
N GLN A 74 -4.26 -6.69 -1.03
CA GLN A 74 -2.88 -7.08 -0.78
C GLN A 74 -1.90 -6.30 -1.66
N TRP A 75 -2.18 -6.19 -2.96
CA TRP A 75 -1.36 -5.44 -3.90
C TRP A 75 -1.20 -3.98 -3.45
N LYS A 76 -2.31 -3.29 -3.16
CA LYS A 76 -2.28 -1.89 -2.70
C LYS A 76 -1.59 -1.73 -1.35
N HIS A 77 -1.70 -2.70 -0.44
CA HIS A 77 -0.94 -2.69 0.81
C HIS A 77 0.57 -2.77 0.57
N ILE A 78 1.02 -3.66 -0.32
CA ILE A 78 2.44 -3.79 -0.67
C ILE A 78 2.97 -2.51 -1.31
N GLU A 79 2.22 -1.91 -2.25
CA GLU A 79 2.58 -0.62 -2.85
C GLU A 79 2.72 0.50 -1.79
N ALA A 80 1.81 0.55 -0.82
CA ALA A 80 1.88 1.51 0.27
C ALA A 80 3.13 1.32 1.13
N LYS A 81 3.51 0.07 1.43
CA LYS A 81 4.75 -0.25 2.15
C LYS A 81 5.97 0.18 1.34
N ALA A 82 5.98 -0.07 0.04
CA ALA A 82 7.07 0.34 -0.85
C ALA A 82 7.22 1.86 -0.85
N ALA A 83 6.12 2.62 -0.99
CA ALA A 83 6.16 4.08 -0.91
C ALA A 83 6.69 4.59 0.44
N ALA A 84 6.22 4.01 1.55
CA ALA A 84 6.67 4.39 2.89
C ALA A 84 8.17 4.11 3.10
N CYS A 85 8.66 2.95 2.67
CA CYS A 85 10.08 2.59 2.70
C CYS A 85 10.92 3.50 1.79
N TYR A 86 10.42 3.83 0.60
CA TYR A 86 11.11 4.70 -0.35
C TYR A 86 11.34 6.10 0.23
N TYR A 87 10.29 6.77 0.69
CA TYR A 87 10.44 8.09 1.31
C TYR A 87 11.23 8.04 2.62
N HIS A 88 11.18 6.92 3.35
CA HIS A 88 12.05 6.75 4.49
C HIS A 88 13.54 6.69 4.10
N GLY A 89 13.87 5.94 3.04
CA GLY A 89 15.21 5.87 2.49
C GLY A 89 15.72 7.23 2.04
N LEU A 90 14.89 8.00 1.33
CA LEU A 90 15.26 9.36 0.91
C LEU A 90 15.54 10.30 2.10
N ILE A 91 14.73 10.24 3.16
CA ILE A 91 14.97 11.04 4.39
C ILE A 91 16.25 10.61 5.09
N LEU A 92 16.55 9.31 5.12
CA LEU A 92 17.81 8.81 5.69
C LEU A 92 19.03 9.27 4.88
N ASP A 93 18.89 9.37 3.56
CA ASP A 93 19.95 9.81 2.67
C ASP A 93 20.28 11.30 2.80
N GLU A 94 19.31 12.12 3.23
CA GLU A 94 19.56 13.53 3.63
C GLU A 94 20.46 13.64 4.88
N GLY A 95 20.63 12.55 5.64
CA GLY A 95 21.52 12.52 6.81
C GLY A 95 22.99 12.48 6.43
N ASN A 96 23.84 13.21 7.15
CA ASN A 96 25.26 13.38 6.81
C ASN A 96 26.20 12.34 7.45
N THR A 97 25.75 11.10 7.63
CA THR A 97 26.55 10.04 8.28
C THR A 97 26.61 8.79 7.43
N GLU A 98 27.75 8.08 7.46
CA GLU A 98 27.87 6.78 6.79
C GLU A 98 26.76 5.79 7.22
N LYS A 99 26.41 5.81 8.51
CA LYS A 99 25.31 5.01 9.05
C LYS A 99 23.96 5.36 8.40
N SER A 100 23.65 6.63 8.23
CA SER A 100 22.38 7.06 7.62
C SER A 100 22.30 6.67 6.15
N HIS A 101 23.40 6.79 5.39
CA HIS A 101 23.46 6.29 4.02
C HIS A 101 23.33 4.77 3.93
N GLY A 102 23.97 4.01 4.84
CA GLY A 102 23.81 2.56 4.90
C GLY A 102 22.35 2.15 5.15
N MET A 103 21.65 2.87 6.02
CA MET A 103 20.21 2.64 6.25
C MET A 103 19.35 3.03 5.05
N ALA A 104 19.72 4.09 4.31
CA ALA A 104 19.03 4.48 3.08
C ALA A 104 19.13 3.37 2.01
N VAL A 105 20.33 2.80 1.82
CA VAL A 105 20.54 1.66 0.92
C VAL A 105 19.69 0.45 1.33
N ALA A 106 19.66 0.12 2.62
CA ALA A 106 18.82 -0.98 3.11
C ALA A 106 17.33 -0.73 2.87
N ALA A 107 16.87 0.52 3.02
CA ALA A 107 15.49 0.89 2.70
C ALA A 107 15.18 0.72 1.20
N LEU A 108 16.10 1.11 0.32
CA LEU A 108 15.94 0.93 -1.14
C LEU A 108 15.94 -0.54 -1.55
N GLN A 109 16.75 -1.39 -0.92
CA GLN A 109 16.70 -2.85 -1.12
C GLN A 109 15.33 -3.41 -0.70
N ALA A 110 14.79 -2.97 0.43
CA ALA A 110 13.44 -3.38 0.85
C ALA A 110 12.35 -2.92 -0.14
N VAL A 111 12.49 -1.72 -0.73
CA VAL A 111 11.60 -1.25 -1.80
C VAL A 111 11.66 -2.17 -3.01
N GLU A 112 12.85 -2.59 -3.44
CA GLU A 112 13.00 -3.49 -4.59
C GLU A 112 12.27 -4.82 -4.39
N GLU A 113 12.42 -5.42 -3.20
CA GLU A 113 11.72 -6.67 -2.86
C GLU A 113 10.20 -6.48 -2.79
N LEU A 114 9.73 -5.37 -2.20
CA LEU A 114 8.31 -5.04 -2.18
C LEU A 114 7.76 -4.80 -3.59
N LEU A 115 8.51 -4.19 -4.50
CA LEU A 115 8.07 -3.98 -5.88
C LEU A 115 7.99 -5.31 -6.65
N LYS A 116 8.93 -6.25 -6.42
CA LYS A 116 8.86 -7.61 -6.97
C LYS A 116 7.62 -8.35 -6.47
N GLU A 117 7.31 -8.26 -5.18
CA GLU A 117 6.12 -8.86 -4.57
C GLU A 117 4.82 -8.21 -5.07
N SER A 118 4.82 -6.87 -5.17
CA SER A 118 3.72 -6.07 -5.70
C SER A 118 3.35 -6.51 -7.12
N LYS A 119 4.36 -6.65 -7.99
CA LYS A 119 4.18 -7.10 -9.37
C LYS A 119 3.53 -8.49 -9.43
N LYS A 120 4.02 -9.46 -8.65
CA LYS A 120 3.43 -10.81 -8.59
C LYS A 120 1.97 -10.78 -8.13
N THR A 121 1.66 -9.97 -7.13
CA THR A 121 0.30 -9.84 -6.59
C THR A 121 -0.63 -9.14 -7.59
N CYS A 122 -0.13 -8.15 -8.32
CA CYS A 122 -0.85 -7.49 -9.41
C CYS A 122 -1.14 -8.47 -10.57
N GLU A 123 -0.17 -9.31 -10.95
CA GLU A 123 -0.38 -10.37 -11.95
C GLU A 123 -1.46 -11.36 -11.49
N ALA A 124 -1.45 -11.78 -10.23
CA ALA A 124 -2.50 -12.62 -9.64
C ALA A 124 -3.87 -11.92 -9.68
N PHE A 125 -3.97 -10.65 -9.28
CA PHE A 125 -5.20 -9.86 -9.39
C PHE A 125 -5.76 -9.82 -10.82
N ASN A 126 -4.89 -9.56 -11.80
CA ASN A 126 -5.29 -9.41 -13.20
C ASN A 126 -5.78 -10.75 -13.81
N THR A 127 -5.23 -11.87 -13.35
CA THR A 127 -5.56 -13.22 -13.85
C THR A 127 -6.69 -13.91 -13.07
N THR A 128 -7.01 -13.44 -11.87
CA THR A 128 -8.09 -14.00 -11.04
C THR A 128 -9.47 -13.62 -11.59
N ALA A 129 -10.36 -14.60 -11.69
CA ALA A 129 -11.75 -14.38 -12.08
C ALA A 129 -12.50 -13.54 -11.03
N PRO A 130 -13.45 -12.71 -11.43
CA PRO A 130 -13.90 -12.50 -12.80
C PRO A 130 -12.93 -11.62 -13.57
N LEU A 131 -12.70 -12.01 -14.82
CA LEU A 131 -12.07 -11.16 -15.80
C LEU A 131 -13.17 -10.25 -16.35
N SER A 132 -12.95 -8.94 -16.37
CA SER A 132 -13.84 -8.04 -17.11
C SER A 132 -13.84 -8.47 -18.58
N SER A 133 -15.01 -8.83 -19.09
CA SER A 133 -15.26 -9.18 -20.50
C SER A 133 -14.97 -8.01 -21.43
#